data_AF-A0A1F7AD53-F1
#
_entry.id   AF-A0A1F7AD53-F1
#
_cell.length_a   1.000
_cell.length_b   1.000
_cell.length_c   1.000
_cell.angle_alpha   90.00
_cell.angle_beta   90.00
_cell.angle_gamma   90.00
#
_symmetry.space_group_name_H-M   'P 1'
#
loop_
_entity.id
_entity.type
_entity.pdbx_description
1 polymer ?
#
loop_
_entity_poly.entity_id
_entity_poly.type
_entity_poly.pdbx_seq_one_letter_code
_entity_poly.pdbx_strand_id
1 'polypeptide(L)'
;MNYKDLIAQSWEYTQQNKRLIRWFGFLPAIFTTTVTTGYILYQIFALKTSYLFSEEEHSFLGEVAKIIFDFFKTNSSLTMPFIIVAAIFAVIYFLLPTLCKASAIQFIARQKSQQKVSMGLALKHGFLSFLPLFEYHLLIKTFSFFSILVEMSFVLRNLGIGLFQIFLPVFIMFIMLSFVLTLLFTYSDFFIVIDGEGVFASIRRSVKLVIMHWKYTFLMTILMLLIGVRIIIQVIVVFLIPFFVVLIMGYLAAAALPVTGIIVGSVVGLISLFVASYLNGVVDVFSYVVWTFTFIELTSEKEVSAREIFTDTPAQCETEASNLFDRRG
;
A
#
# COMPACT_ATOMS: atom_id res chain seq x y z
N MET A 1 -10.13 12.97 19.27
CA MET A 1 -8.80 12.50 18.84
C MET A 1 -7.86 13.63 18.41
N ASN A 2 -6.64 13.74 18.96
CA ASN A 2 -5.59 14.66 18.46
C ASN A 2 -4.72 13.95 17.42
N TYR A 3 -4.91 14.29 16.13
CA TYR A 3 -4.25 13.62 15.00
C TYR A 3 -2.72 13.76 15.01
N LYS A 4 -2.20 14.90 15.49
CA LYS A 4 -0.76 15.15 15.55
C LYS A 4 -0.09 14.20 16.52
N ASP A 5 -0.71 14.02 17.70
CA ASP A 5 -0.21 13.12 18.74
C ASP A 5 -0.27 11.67 18.27
N LEU A 6 -1.35 11.26 17.58
CA LEU A 6 -1.48 9.92 17.05
C LEU A 6 -0.36 9.59 16.05
N ILE A 7 -0.05 10.53 15.14
CA ILE A 7 1.01 10.35 14.16
C ILE A 7 2.40 10.34 14.81
N ALA A 8 2.65 11.25 15.76
CA ALA A 8 3.91 11.27 16.50
C ALA A 8 4.14 9.97 17.27
N GLN A 9 3.12 9.47 17.98
CA GLN A 9 3.16 8.19 18.68
C GLN A 9 3.36 7.02 17.70
N SER A 10 2.69 7.05 16.55
CA SER A 10 2.83 6.00 15.53
C SER A 10 4.25 5.97 14.95
N TRP A 11 4.84 7.13 14.75
CA TRP A 11 6.22 7.26 14.26
C TRP A 11 7.22 6.78 15.31
N GLU A 12 7.08 7.22 16.56
CA GLU A 12 7.91 6.77 17.67
C GLU A 12 7.86 5.25 17.83
N TYR A 13 6.64 4.69 17.82
CA TYR A 13 6.44 3.24 17.87
C TYR A 13 7.15 2.52 16.73
N THR A 14 7.07 3.07 15.51
CA THR A 14 7.74 2.50 14.33
C THR A 14 9.26 2.50 14.51
N GLN A 15 9.83 3.60 15.00
CA GLN A 15 11.27 3.72 15.23
C GLN A 15 11.79 2.77 16.31
N GLN A 16 11.02 2.57 17.38
CA GLN A 16 11.38 1.66 18.47
C GLN A 16 11.36 0.18 18.00
N ASN A 17 10.47 -0.18 17.07
CA ASN A 17 10.26 -1.56 16.64
C ASN A 17 10.98 -1.92 15.33
N LYS A 18 12.31 -1.74 15.26
CA LYS A 18 13.12 -2.07 14.06
C LYS A 18 12.98 -3.52 13.56
N ARG A 19 12.59 -4.46 14.44
CA ARG A 19 12.39 -5.86 14.09
C ARG A 19 11.12 -6.05 13.24
N LEU A 20 10.05 -5.29 13.53
CA LEU A 20 8.80 -5.24 12.76
C LEU A 20 9.10 -4.76 11.32
N ILE A 21 9.89 -3.69 11.21
CA ILE A 21 10.34 -3.13 9.92
C ILE A 21 11.08 -4.18 9.08
N ARG A 22 12.08 -4.86 9.65
CA ARG A 22 12.90 -5.82 8.89
C ARG A 22 12.10 -7.01 8.34
N TRP A 23 11.19 -7.57 9.15
CA TRP A 23 10.50 -8.82 8.79
C TRP A 23 9.19 -8.60 8.06
N PHE A 24 8.41 -7.59 8.46
CA PHE A 24 7.07 -7.38 7.90
C PHE A 24 6.99 -6.17 6.97
N GLY A 25 7.99 -5.27 6.99
CA GLY A 25 8.10 -4.16 6.04
C GLY A 25 9.07 -4.49 4.90
N PHE A 26 10.35 -4.61 5.22
CA PHE A 26 11.43 -4.71 4.23
C PHE A 26 11.35 -5.97 3.36
N LEU A 27 11.15 -7.14 3.98
CA LEU A 27 11.11 -8.41 3.26
C LEU A 27 10.06 -8.42 2.12
N PRO A 28 8.76 -8.13 2.36
CA PRO A 28 7.80 -8.04 1.26
C PRO A 28 8.09 -6.85 0.33
N ALA A 29 8.63 -5.75 0.86
CA ALA A 29 8.97 -4.58 0.06
C ALA A 29 10.04 -4.85 -1.01
N ILE A 30 10.96 -5.81 -0.80
CA ILE A 30 11.93 -6.24 -1.83
C ILE A 30 11.19 -6.77 -3.06
N PHE A 31 10.23 -7.68 -2.85
CA PHE A 31 9.48 -8.30 -3.94
C PHE A 31 8.57 -7.28 -4.63
N THR A 32 7.84 -6.48 -3.86
CA THR A 32 6.93 -5.48 -4.43
C THR A 32 7.69 -4.38 -5.17
N THR A 33 8.82 -3.91 -4.64
CA THR A 33 9.66 -2.91 -5.30
C THR A 33 10.26 -3.49 -6.57
N THR A 34 10.78 -4.73 -6.54
CA THR A 34 11.35 -5.38 -7.74
C THR A 34 10.33 -5.48 -8.87
N VAL A 35 9.13 -5.98 -8.57
CA VAL A 35 8.04 -6.08 -9.56
C VAL A 35 7.60 -4.69 -10.03
N THR A 36 7.46 -3.72 -9.13
CA THR A 36 7.09 -2.35 -9.47
C THR A 36 8.14 -1.69 -10.37
N THR A 37 9.43 -1.86 -10.10
CA THR A 37 10.51 -1.38 -10.94
C THR A 37 10.46 -2.02 -12.32
N GLY A 38 10.30 -3.34 -12.40
CA GLY A 38 10.14 -4.04 -13.67
C GLY A 38 8.92 -3.54 -14.47
N TYR A 39 7.82 -3.28 -13.77
CA TYR A 39 6.60 -2.75 -14.35
C TYR A 39 6.76 -1.32 -14.91
N ILE A 40 7.40 -0.44 -14.15
CA ILE A 40 7.71 0.94 -14.59
C ILE A 40 8.66 0.92 -15.79
N LEU A 41 9.72 0.10 -15.74
CA LEU A 41 10.64 -0.06 -16.87
C LEU A 41 9.89 -0.53 -18.11
N TYR A 42 9.05 -1.56 -17.99
CA TYR A 42 8.20 -2.03 -19.08
C TYR A 42 7.34 -0.90 -19.65
N GLN A 43 6.66 -0.12 -18.80
CA GLN A 43 5.81 0.98 -19.26
C GLN A 43 6.60 2.07 -19.98
N ILE A 44 7.80 2.44 -19.49
CA ILE A 44 8.67 3.43 -20.15
C ILE A 44 9.10 2.94 -21.54
N PHE A 45 9.61 1.72 -21.65
CA PHE A 45 10.07 1.18 -22.94
C PHE A 45 8.92 0.94 -23.92
N ALA A 46 7.81 0.43 -23.42
CA ALA A 46 6.63 0.22 -24.25
C ALA A 46 6.06 1.56 -24.75
N LEU A 47 6.06 2.61 -23.93
CA LEU A 47 5.67 3.95 -24.38
C LEU A 47 6.65 4.51 -25.43
N LYS A 48 7.96 4.35 -25.21
CA LYS A 48 9.00 4.80 -26.15
C LYS A 48 8.89 4.14 -27.53
N THR A 49 8.51 2.88 -27.58
CA THR A 49 8.37 2.08 -28.83
C THR A 49 6.96 2.23 -29.45
N SER A 50 6.10 3.05 -28.86
CA SER A 50 4.76 3.24 -29.38
C SER A 50 4.75 4.23 -30.55
N TYR A 51 3.68 4.18 -31.34
CA TYR A 51 3.42 5.11 -32.45
C TYR A 51 3.49 6.60 -32.05
N LEU A 52 3.42 6.90 -30.75
CA LEU A 52 3.56 8.27 -30.22
C LEU A 52 4.99 8.81 -30.33
N PHE A 53 6.01 7.95 -30.37
CA PHE A 53 7.43 8.33 -30.29
C PHE A 53 8.32 7.65 -31.34
N SER A 54 7.84 6.59 -32.01
CA SER A 54 8.54 5.94 -33.11
C SER A 54 7.63 5.79 -34.32
N GLU A 55 8.17 6.01 -35.53
CA GLU A 55 7.47 5.78 -36.80
C GLU A 55 7.34 4.30 -37.16
N GLU A 56 8.07 3.42 -36.45
CA GLU A 56 8.05 1.98 -36.68
C GLU A 56 6.86 1.30 -35.98
N GLU A 57 6.08 0.51 -36.74
CA GLU A 57 4.94 -0.29 -36.25
C GLU A 57 5.40 -1.58 -35.54
N HIS A 58 6.21 -1.44 -34.48
CA HIS A 58 6.66 -2.59 -33.69
C HIS A 58 6.10 -2.55 -32.28
N SER A 59 5.48 -3.65 -31.85
CA SER A 59 5.01 -3.80 -30.47
C SER A 59 6.17 -4.23 -29.59
N PHE A 60 6.52 -3.39 -28.61
CA PHE A 60 7.56 -3.71 -27.61
C PHE A 60 7.28 -5.05 -26.89
N LEU A 61 6.01 -5.38 -26.63
CA LEU A 61 5.65 -6.67 -26.04
C LEU A 61 6.05 -7.83 -26.96
N GLY A 62 5.86 -7.67 -28.27
CA GLY A 62 6.27 -8.65 -29.27
C GLY A 62 7.79 -8.86 -29.30
N GLU A 63 8.57 -7.78 -29.21
CA GLU A 63 10.04 -7.86 -29.12
C GLU A 63 10.50 -8.59 -27.86
N VAL A 64 9.97 -8.21 -26.70
CA VAL A 64 10.30 -8.87 -25.42
C VAL A 64 9.90 -10.35 -25.46
N ALA A 65 8.70 -10.67 -25.97
CA ALA A 65 8.25 -12.06 -26.09
C ALA A 65 9.15 -12.87 -27.03
N LYS A 66 9.59 -12.27 -28.15
CA LYS A 66 10.51 -12.90 -29.09
C LYS A 66 11.88 -13.16 -28.45
N ILE A 67 12.45 -12.18 -27.75
CA ILE A 67 13.72 -12.34 -27.03
C ILE A 67 13.63 -13.46 -25.99
N ILE A 68 12.55 -13.49 -25.19
CA ILE A 68 12.32 -14.53 -24.19
C ILE A 68 12.20 -15.91 -24.86
N PHE A 69 11.43 -16.01 -25.94
CA PHE A 69 11.24 -17.25 -26.68
C PHE A 69 12.55 -17.77 -27.30
N ASP A 70 13.30 -16.88 -27.95
CA ASP A 70 14.60 -17.21 -28.56
C ASP A 70 15.63 -17.62 -27.49
N PHE A 71 15.61 -16.97 -26.31
CA PHE A 71 16.45 -17.36 -25.18
C PHE A 71 16.14 -18.77 -24.69
N PHE A 72 14.85 -19.12 -24.53
CA PHE A 72 14.44 -20.46 -24.10
C PHE A 72 14.69 -21.53 -25.16
N LYS A 73 14.56 -21.18 -26.44
CA LYS A 73 14.88 -22.08 -27.55
C LYS A 73 16.38 -22.38 -27.61
N THR A 74 17.22 -21.36 -27.37
CA THR A 74 18.69 -21.48 -27.39
C THR A 74 19.21 -22.20 -26.15
N ASN A 75 18.60 -21.97 -24.98
CA ASN A 75 19.07 -22.48 -23.69
C ASN A 75 18.05 -23.45 -23.07
N SER A 76 17.65 -24.49 -23.81
CA SER A 76 16.60 -25.44 -23.40
C SER A 76 16.85 -26.08 -22.03
N SER A 77 18.12 -26.31 -21.65
CA SER A 77 18.50 -26.87 -20.34
C SER A 77 18.21 -25.93 -19.16
N LEU A 78 18.22 -24.61 -19.38
CA LEU A 78 17.95 -23.60 -18.34
C LEU A 78 16.47 -23.23 -18.26
N THR A 79 15.67 -23.54 -19.28
CA THR A 79 14.24 -23.19 -19.34
C THR A 79 13.47 -23.70 -18.12
N MET A 80 13.62 -24.98 -17.77
CA MET A 80 12.88 -25.57 -16.65
C MET A 80 13.25 -24.94 -15.29
N PRO A 81 14.55 -24.79 -14.92
CA PRO A 81 14.94 -24.02 -13.74
C PRO A 81 14.37 -22.60 -13.70
N PHE A 82 14.39 -21.86 -14.82
CA PHE A 82 13.84 -20.51 -14.88
C PHE A 82 12.33 -20.47 -14.61
N ILE A 83 11.56 -21.40 -15.20
CA ILE A 83 10.11 -21.50 -14.96
C ILE A 83 9.83 -21.78 -13.49
N ILE A 84 10.59 -22.69 -12.86
CA ILE A 84 10.43 -23.02 -11.43
C ILE A 84 10.73 -21.78 -10.56
N VAL A 85 11.85 -21.09 -10.82
CA VAL A 85 12.22 -19.88 -10.08
C VAL A 85 11.19 -18.77 -10.26
N ALA A 86 10.70 -18.56 -11.49
CA ALA A 86 9.66 -17.57 -11.78
C ALA A 86 8.33 -17.91 -11.07
N ALA A 87 7.93 -19.18 -11.05
CA ALA A 87 6.74 -19.63 -10.34
C ALA A 87 6.87 -19.43 -8.82
N ILE A 88 8.00 -19.80 -8.22
CA ILE A 88 8.27 -19.57 -6.79
C ILE A 88 8.24 -18.06 -6.48
N PHE A 89 8.90 -17.25 -7.30
CA PHE A 89 8.93 -15.80 -7.15
C PHE A 89 7.53 -15.20 -7.23
N ALA A 90 6.70 -15.63 -8.19
CA ALA A 90 5.32 -15.19 -8.34
C ALA A 90 4.49 -15.56 -7.09
N VAL A 91 4.59 -16.79 -6.60
CA VAL A 91 3.91 -17.23 -5.38
C VAL A 91 4.32 -16.38 -4.19
N ILE A 92 5.62 -16.14 -3.99
CA ILE A 92 6.11 -15.29 -2.91
C ILE A 92 5.60 -13.85 -3.05
N TYR A 93 5.66 -13.28 -4.25
CA TYR A 93 5.19 -11.92 -4.53
C TYR A 93 3.69 -11.74 -4.23
N PHE A 94 2.84 -12.73 -4.55
CA PHE A 94 1.41 -12.64 -4.29
C PHE A 94 1.04 -12.88 -2.83
N LEU A 95 1.68 -13.86 -2.18
CA LEU A 95 1.27 -14.29 -0.84
C LEU A 95 2.00 -13.50 0.27
N LEU A 96 3.31 -13.26 0.13
CA LEU A 96 4.13 -12.72 1.22
C LEU A 96 3.72 -11.32 1.67
N PRO A 97 3.45 -10.33 0.78
CA PRO A 97 3.04 -9.00 1.20
C PRO A 97 1.75 -9.00 2.01
N THR A 98 0.76 -9.81 1.60
CA THR A 98 -0.51 -9.94 2.31
C THR A 98 -0.33 -10.58 3.68
N LEU A 99 0.47 -11.65 3.77
CA LEU A 99 0.77 -12.32 5.04
C LEU A 99 1.52 -11.40 6.01
N CYS A 100 2.53 -10.68 5.51
CA CYS A 100 3.30 -9.74 6.33
C CYS A 100 2.44 -8.59 6.84
N LYS A 101 1.53 -8.05 6.00
CA LYS A 101 0.57 -7.02 6.41
C LYS A 101 -0.38 -7.51 7.51
N ALA A 102 -1.00 -8.69 7.33
CA ALA A 102 -1.86 -9.30 8.34
C ALA A 102 -1.12 -9.50 9.68
N SER A 103 0.10 -10.02 9.61
CA SER A 103 0.95 -10.27 10.79
C SER A 103 1.37 -8.97 11.48
N ALA A 104 1.70 -7.94 10.70
CA ALA A 104 2.05 -6.62 11.23
C ALA A 104 0.87 -5.98 11.98
N ILE A 105 -0.32 -5.96 11.37
CA ILE A 105 -1.53 -5.41 11.99
C ILE A 105 -1.84 -6.13 13.31
N GLN A 106 -1.82 -7.48 13.33
CA GLN A 106 -2.01 -8.27 14.56
C GLN A 106 -0.96 -7.94 15.63
N PHE A 107 0.31 -7.84 15.24
CA PHE A 107 1.39 -7.50 16.16
C PHE A 107 1.18 -6.12 16.78
N ILE A 108 0.87 -5.11 15.95
CA ILE A 108 0.66 -3.72 16.38
C ILE A 108 -0.55 -3.62 17.31
N ALA A 109 -1.68 -4.21 16.91
CA ALA A 109 -2.92 -4.15 17.68
C ALA A 109 -2.74 -4.73 19.09
N ARG A 110 -2.12 -5.90 19.20
CA ARG A 110 -1.91 -6.56 20.49
C ARG A 110 -0.89 -5.84 21.37
N GLN A 111 0.17 -5.29 20.77
CA GLN A 111 1.15 -4.51 21.53
C GLN A 111 0.54 -3.20 22.04
N LYS A 112 -0.35 -2.55 21.26
CA LYS A 112 -1.13 -1.39 21.72
C LYS A 112 -2.02 -1.75 22.91
N SER A 113 -2.60 -2.95 22.93
CA SER A 113 -3.35 -3.50 24.07
C SER A 113 -2.48 -4.06 25.20
N GLN A 114 -1.18 -3.75 25.26
CA GLN A 114 -0.23 -4.19 26.30
C GLN A 114 -0.05 -5.71 26.41
N GLN A 115 -0.38 -6.48 25.37
CA GLN A 115 -0.15 -7.93 25.36
C GLN A 115 1.29 -8.24 24.94
N LYS A 116 1.94 -9.18 25.64
CA LYS A 116 3.27 -9.68 25.25
C LYS A 116 3.12 -10.57 24.02
N VAL A 117 3.55 -10.08 22.86
CA VAL A 117 3.47 -10.82 21.59
C VAL A 117 4.86 -11.04 21.01
N SER A 118 5.16 -12.30 20.70
CA SER A 118 6.34 -12.66 19.91
C SER A 118 6.01 -12.58 18.41
N MET A 119 7.01 -12.33 17.57
CA MET A 119 6.78 -12.28 16.12
C MET A 119 6.28 -13.60 15.52
N GLY A 120 6.72 -14.74 16.05
CA GLY A 120 6.22 -16.04 15.61
C GLY A 120 4.72 -16.20 15.93
N LEU A 121 4.29 -15.68 17.09
CA LEU A 121 2.87 -15.67 17.45
C LEU A 121 2.08 -14.72 16.53
N ALA A 122 2.62 -13.55 16.20
CA ALA A 122 1.98 -12.64 15.25
C ALA A 122 1.86 -13.24 13.85
N LEU A 123 2.90 -13.93 13.36
CA LEU A 123 2.87 -14.65 12.08
C LEU A 123 1.80 -15.75 12.09
N LYS A 124 1.71 -16.52 13.17
CA LYS A 124 0.67 -17.56 13.33
C LYS A 124 -0.74 -16.98 13.23
N HIS A 125 -1.00 -15.86 13.89
CA HIS A 125 -2.30 -15.20 13.81
C HIS A 125 -2.53 -14.54 12.45
N GLY A 126 -1.51 -13.92 11.88
CA GLY A 126 -1.57 -13.37 10.52
C GLY A 126 -1.91 -14.43 9.48
N PHE A 127 -1.46 -15.67 9.67
CA PHE A 127 -1.82 -16.81 8.82
C PHE A 127 -3.29 -17.21 8.92
N LEU A 128 -3.92 -17.06 10.09
CA LEU A 128 -5.36 -17.34 10.25
C LEU A 128 -6.23 -16.33 9.49
N SER A 129 -5.82 -15.07 9.46
CA SER A 129 -6.50 -14.00 8.70
C SER A 129 -5.99 -13.86 7.26
N PHE A 130 -5.01 -14.66 6.85
CA PHE A 130 -4.33 -14.50 5.57
C PHE A 130 -5.28 -14.70 4.39
N LEU A 131 -6.05 -15.79 4.39
CA LEU A 131 -6.90 -16.14 3.25
C LEU A 131 -8.02 -15.11 3.03
N PRO A 132 -8.81 -14.69 4.05
CA PRO A 132 -9.79 -13.63 3.86
C PRO A 132 -9.14 -12.30 3.41
N LEU A 133 -7.98 -11.95 3.97
CA LEU A 133 -7.28 -10.72 3.57
C LEU A 133 -6.77 -10.80 2.12
N PHE A 134 -6.33 -11.99 1.69
CA PHE A 134 -5.88 -12.24 0.32
C PHE A 134 -7.03 -12.14 -0.68
N GLU A 135 -8.17 -12.76 -0.39
CA GLU A 135 -9.40 -12.63 -1.19
C GLU A 135 -9.84 -11.17 -1.31
N TYR A 136 -9.84 -10.43 -0.19
CA TYR A 136 -10.13 -9.00 -0.16
C TYR A 136 -9.17 -8.21 -1.06
N HIS A 137 -7.85 -8.44 -0.94
CA HIS A 137 -6.88 -7.75 -1.77
C HIS A 137 -7.02 -8.07 -3.26
N LEU A 138 -7.34 -9.30 -3.65
CA LEU A 138 -7.61 -9.64 -5.05
C LEU A 138 -8.82 -8.88 -5.60
N LEU A 139 -9.89 -8.81 -4.82
CA LEU A 139 -11.10 -8.09 -5.18
C LEU A 139 -10.81 -6.59 -5.36
N ILE A 140 -10.17 -5.95 -4.38
CA ILE A 140 -9.97 -4.50 -4.37
C ILE A 140 -8.86 -4.04 -5.30
N LYS A 141 -7.76 -4.79 -5.47
CA LYS A 141 -6.64 -4.37 -6.33
C LYS A 141 -7.04 -4.17 -7.79
N THR A 142 -8.05 -4.92 -8.27
CA THR A 142 -8.62 -4.76 -9.62
C THR A 142 -9.16 -3.35 -9.85
N PHE A 143 -9.70 -2.71 -8.80
CA PHE A 143 -10.24 -1.36 -8.81
C PHE A 143 -9.27 -0.30 -8.28
N SER A 144 -7.98 -0.64 -8.14
CA SER A 144 -6.99 0.32 -7.63
C SER A 144 -6.74 1.46 -8.63
N PHE A 145 -6.41 2.64 -8.10
CA PHE A 145 -6.02 3.80 -8.91
C PHE A 145 -4.89 3.47 -9.90
N PHE A 146 -3.90 2.68 -9.47
CA PHE A 146 -2.79 2.28 -10.32
C PHE A 146 -3.24 1.38 -11.49
N SER A 147 -4.17 0.44 -11.24
CA SER A 147 -4.77 -0.38 -12.29
C SER A 147 -5.42 0.49 -13.39
N ILE A 148 -6.14 1.53 -12.99
CA ILE A 148 -6.77 2.46 -13.95
C ILE A 148 -5.72 3.23 -14.77
N LEU A 149 -4.66 3.74 -14.14
CA LEU A 149 -3.59 4.43 -14.86
C LEU A 149 -2.88 3.52 -15.87
N VAL A 150 -2.76 2.24 -15.53
CA VAL A 150 -2.20 1.22 -16.40
C VAL A 150 -3.08 0.99 -17.62
N GLU A 151 -4.38 0.82 -17.41
CA GLU A 151 -5.34 0.66 -18.50
C GLU A 151 -5.41 1.93 -19.38
N MET A 152 -5.35 3.11 -18.76
CA MET A 152 -5.22 4.39 -19.48
C MET A 152 -3.98 4.43 -20.37
N SER A 153 -2.82 4.04 -19.83
CA SER A 153 -1.56 3.97 -20.58
C SER A 153 -1.63 2.93 -21.70
N PHE A 154 -2.27 1.78 -21.45
CA PHE A 154 -2.50 0.73 -22.45
C PHE A 154 -3.38 1.22 -23.60
N VAL A 155 -4.52 1.85 -23.30
CA VAL A 155 -5.42 2.44 -24.32
C VAL A 155 -4.69 3.52 -25.10
N LEU A 156 -4.02 4.45 -24.41
CA LEU A 156 -3.26 5.51 -25.07
C LEU A 156 -2.19 4.94 -26.02
N ARG A 157 -1.47 3.90 -25.58
CA ARG A 157 -0.39 3.30 -26.36
C ARG A 157 -0.85 2.46 -27.54
N ASN A 158 -1.91 1.67 -27.39
CA ASN A 158 -2.29 0.65 -28.38
C ASN A 158 -3.48 1.07 -29.25
N LEU A 159 -4.34 1.97 -28.76
CA LEU A 159 -5.61 2.31 -29.41
C LEU A 159 -5.62 3.71 -30.03
N GLY A 160 -4.59 4.53 -29.81
CA GLY A 160 -4.56 5.87 -30.37
C GLY A 160 -5.02 6.95 -29.39
N ILE A 161 -4.60 8.20 -29.64
CA ILE A 161 -5.07 9.38 -28.91
C ILE A 161 -6.58 9.58 -29.11
N GLY A 162 -7.10 9.26 -30.30
CA GLY A 162 -8.53 9.39 -30.61
C GLY A 162 -9.41 8.52 -29.72
N LEU A 163 -9.13 7.21 -29.63
CA LEU A 163 -9.87 6.31 -28.73
C LEU A 163 -9.62 6.67 -27.26
N PHE A 164 -8.41 7.07 -26.89
CA PHE A 164 -8.13 7.54 -25.54
C PHE A 164 -9.00 8.74 -25.14
N GLN A 165 -9.18 9.73 -26.01
CA GLN A 165 -10.05 10.89 -25.74
C GLN A 165 -11.52 10.47 -25.55
N ILE A 166 -11.99 9.48 -26.32
CA ILE A 166 -13.36 8.94 -26.18
C ILE A 166 -13.53 8.24 -24.82
N PHE A 167 -12.53 7.47 -24.36
CA PHE A 167 -12.58 6.77 -23.07
C PHE A 167 -12.21 7.65 -21.87
N LEU A 168 -11.62 8.83 -22.07
CA LEU A 168 -11.15 9.70 -21.00
C LEU A 168 -12.25 10.03 -19.95
N PRO A 169 -13.50 10.38 -20.31
CA PRO A 169 -14.55 10.61 -19.32
C PRO A 169 -14.86 9.36 -18.47
N VAL A 170 -14.81 8.18 -19.09
CA VAL A 170 -15.02 6.89 -18.41
C VAL A 170 -13.90 6.64 -17.40
N PHE A 171 -12.64 6.88 -17.80
CA PHE A 171 -11.50 6.77 -16.89
C PHE A 171 -11.58 7.75 -15.70
N ILE A 172 -11.96 9.01 -15.93
CA ILE A 172 -12.13 10.00 -14.86
C ILE A 172 -13.21 9.54 -13.87
N MET A 173 -14.34 9.02 -14.37
CA MET A 173 -15.40 8.45 -13.54
C MET A 173 -14.89 7.27 -12.69
N PHE A 174 -14.12 6.36 -13.29
CA PHE A 174 -13.51 5.23 -12.56
C PHE A 174 -12.50 5.71 -11.51
N ILE A 175 -11.67 6.72 -11.79
CA ILE A 175 -10.73 7.29 -10.82
C ILE A 175 -11.49 7.86 -9.61
N MET A 176 -12.55 8.63 -9.84
CA MET A 176 -13.39 9.17 -8.77
C MET A 176 -14.03 8.05 -7.94
N LEU A 177 -14.58 7.03 -8.60
CA LEU A 177 -15.17 5.88 -7.93
C LEU A 177 -14.14 5.13 -7.08
N SER A 178 -12.96 4.85 -7.63
CA SER A 178 -11.87 4.17 -6.92
C SER A 178 -11.39 4.95 -5.71
N PHE A 179 -11.34 6.29 -5.79
CA PHE A 179 -11.00 7.13 -4.64
C PHE A 179 -12.03 7.00 -3.52
N VAL A 180 -13.33 7.07 -3.85
CA VAL A 180 -14.41 6.90 -2.87
C VAL A 180 -14.39 5.49 -2.26
N LEU A 181 -14.23 4.45 -3.08
CA LEU A 181 -14.14 3.07 -2.60
C LEU A 181 -12.93 2.86 -1.69
N THR A 182 -11.78 3.44 -2.05
CA THR A 182 -10.57 3.39 -1.20
C THR A 182 -10.84 3.98 0.17
N LEU A 183 -11.48 5.16 0.23
CA LEU A 183 -11.86 5.78 1.50
C LEU A 183 -12.81 4.89 2.31
N LEU A 184 -13.91 4.43 1.70
CA LEU A 184 -14.92 3.62 2.38
C LEU A 184 -14.38 2.28 2.89
N PHE A 185 -13.42 1.69 2.18
CA PHE A 185 -12.85 0.39 2.53
C PHE A 185 -11.55 0.45 3.32
N THR A 186 -11.11 1.66 3.71
CA THR A 186 -9.85 1.90 4.45
C THR A 186 -9.70 1.01 5.68
N TYR A 187 -10.80 0.73 6.40
CA TYR A 187 -10.75 -0.07 7.63
C TYR A 187 -11.02 -1.57 7.44
N SER A 188 -11.32 -2.04 6.22
CA SER A 188 -11.70 -3.43 5.98
C SER A 188 -10.58 -4.41 6.36
N ASP A 189 -9.33 -4.05 6.09
CA ASP A 189 -8.16 -4.86 6.47
C ASP A 189 -8.12 -5.12 7.99
N PHE A 190 -8.48 -4.12 8.79
CA PHE A 190 -8.42 -4.21 10.25
C PHE A 190 -9.58 -5.03 10.81
N PHE A 191 -10.78 -4.92 10.26
CA PHE A 191 -11.90 -5.80 10.62
C PHE A 191 -11.60 -7.28 10.29
N ILE A 192 -10.99 -7.55 9.13
CA ILE A 192 -10.59 -8.92 8.75
C ILE A 192 -9.54 -9.46 9.73
N VAL A 193 -8.55 -8.64 10.03
CA VAL A 193 -7.38 -9.08 10.77
C VAL A 193 -7.63 -9.11 12.27
N ILE A 194 -8.12 -8.03 12.86
CA ILE A 194 -8.28 -7.85 14.31
C ILE A 194 -9.56 -8.55 14.81
N ASP A 195 -10.68 -8.32 14.13
CA ASP A 195 -12.00 -8.85 14.54
C ASP A 195 -12.30 -10.23 13.93
N GLY A 196 -11.47 -10.71 13.00
CA GLY A 196 -11.60 -12.04 12.40
C GLY A 196 -12.81 -12.18 11.49
N GLU A 197 -13.31 -11.07 10.95
CA GLU A 197 -14.51 -11.07 10.12
C GLU A 197 -14.26 -11.53 8.68
N GLY A 198 -15.31 -12.08 8.06
CA GLY A 198 -15.28 -12.38 6.62
C GLY A 198 -15.18 -11.12 5.76
N VAL A 199 -14.76 -11.28 4.51
CA VAL A 199 -14.48 -10.17 3.58
C VAL A 199 -15.66 -9.20 3.43
N PHE A 200 -16.84 -9.70 3.12
CA PHE A 200 -18.03 -8.86 2.91
C PHE A 200 -18.54 -8.21 4.20
N ALA A 201 -18.45 -8.91 5.33
CA ALA A 201 -18.83 -8.36 6.64
C ALA A 201 -17.90 -7.20 7.02
N SER A 202 -16.60 -7.39 6.84
CA SER A 202 -15.55 -6.39 7.08
C SER A 202 -15.71 -5.15 6.22
N ILE A 203 -16.03 -5.33 4.92
CA ILE A 203 -16.33 -4.22 4.01
C ILE A 203 -17.52 -3.42 4.53
N ARG A 204 -18.62 -4.09 4.90
CA ARG A 204 -19.83 -3.41 5.39
C ARG A 204 -19.56 -2.65 6.69
N ARG A 205 -18.79 -3.22 7.62
CA ARG A 205 -18.41 -2.55 8.87
C ARG A 205 -17.45 -1.38 8.64
N SER A 206 -16.49 -1.53 7.72
CA SER A 206 -15.62 -0.43 7.29
C SER A 206 -16.45 0.73 6.76
N VAL A 207 -17.37 0.48 5.82
CA VAL A 207 -18.26 1.52 5.27
C VAL A 207 -19.04 2.22 6.38
N LYS A 208 -19.64 1.45 7.30
CA LYS A 208 -20.37 2.02 8.45
C LYS A 208 -19.46 2.91 9.30
N LEU A 209 -18.27 2.42 9.67
CA LEU A 209 -17.32 3.15 10.52
C LEU A 209 -16.84 4.45 9.85
N VAL A 210 -16.52 4.40 8.55
CA VAL A 210 -16.08 5.56 7.77
C VAL A 210 -17.19 6.61 7.66
N ILE A 211 -18.45 6.20 7.42
CA ILE A 211 -19.58 7.14 7.32
C ILE A 211 -19.83 7.83 8.68
N MET A 212 -19.79 7.08 9.78
CA MET A 212 -19.96 7.65 11.12
C MET A 212 -18.84 8.63 11.48
N HIS A 213 -17.61 8.36 11.05
CA HIS A 213 -16.42 9.15 11.36
C HIS A 213 -15.78 9.76 10.12
N TRP A 214 -16.61 10.29 9.19
CA TRP A 214 -16.14 10.78 7.89
C TRP A 214 -15.06 11.85 8.02
N LYS A 215 -15.29 12.83 8.90
CA LYS A 215 -14.35 13.92 9.15
C LYS A 215 -12.97 13.42 9.60
N TYR A 216 -12.95 12.46 10.52
CA TYR A 216 -11.71 11.90 11.08
C TYR A 216 -10.96 11.07 10.02
N THR A 217 -11.67 10.19 9.34
CA THR A 217 -11.09 9.30 8.31
C THR A 217 -10.56 10.10 7.12
N PHE A 218 -11.32 11.09 6.66
CA PHE A 218 -10.94 11.95 5.54
C PHE A 218 -9.71 12.79 5.89
N LEU A 219 -9.67 13.41 7.08
CA LEU A 219 -8.51 14.19 7.52
C LEU A 219 -7.26 13.31 7.67
N MET A 220 -7.40 12.12 8.27
CA MET A 220 -6.29 11.17 8.37
C MET A 220 -5.79 10.72 7.00
N THR A 221 -6.70 10.48 6.05
CA THR A 221 -6.31 10.12 4.68
C THR A 221 -5.53 11.23 4.00
N ILE A 222 -5.98 12.48 4.08
CA ILE A 222 -5.25 13.64 3.53
C ILE A 222 -3.88 13.76 4.19
N LEU A 223 -3.81 13.60 5.51
CA LEU A 223 -2.55 13.75 6.23
C LEU A 223 -1.54 12.65 5.87
N MET A 224 -2.01 11.40 5.75
CA MET A 224 -1.21 10.29 5.24
C MET A 224 -0.78 10.52 3.80
N LEU A 225 -1.64 11.07 2.95
CA LEU A 225 -1.31 11.45 1.58
C LEU A 225 -0.22 12.53 1.54
N LEU A 226 -0.32 13.59 2.35
CA LEU A 226 0.68 14.65 2.43
C LEU A 226 2.05 14.13 2.90
N ILE A 227 2.06 13.25 3.90
CA ILE A 227 3.29 12.59 4.37
C ILE A 227 3.87 11.71 3.26
N GLY A 228 3.03 10.92 2.56
CA GLY A 228 3.44 10.10 1.43
C GLY A 228 4.06 10.92 0.30
N VAL A 229 3.41 12.00 -0.13
CA VAL A 229 3.92 12.93 -1.15
C VAL A 229 5.26 13.52 -0.72
N ARG A 230 5.39 13.94 0.55
CA ARG A 230 6.65 14.46 1.09
C ARG A 230 7.77 13.43 1.00
N ILE A 231 7.50 12.18 1.37
CA ILE A 231 8.49 11.09 1.30
C ILE A 231 8.88 10.84 -0.16
N ILE A 232 7.92 10.78 -1.08
CA ILE A 232 8.20 10.61 -2.51
C ILE A 232 9.10 11.74 -3.04
N ILE A 233 8.80 13.00 -2.71
CA ILE A 233 9.64 14.15 -3.12
C ILE A 233 11.05 14.00 -2.56
N GLN A 234 11.20 13.65 -1.28
CA GLN A 234 12.51 13.46 -0.66
C GLN A 234 13.30 12.32 -1.31
N VAL A 235 12.62 11.19 -1.58
CA VAL A 235 13.21 10.05 -2.29
C VAL A 235 13.67 10.48 -3.68
N ILE A 236 12.83 11.16 -4.46
CA ILE A 236 13.21 11.67 -5.79
C ILE A 236 14.44 12.56 -5.67
N VAL A 237 14.46 13.55 -4.77
CA VAL A 237 15.60 14.47 -4.60
C VAL A 237 16.88 13.73 -4.20
N VAL A 238 16.79 12.76 -3.29
CA VAL A 238 17.93 11.96 -2.83
C VAL A 238 18.48 11.07 -3.94
N PHE A 239 17.61 10.48 -4.77
CA PHE A 239 18.04 9.63 -5.88
C PHE A 239 18.43 10.41 -7.14
N LEU A 240 17.96 11.65 -7.29
CA LEU A 240 18.25 12.49 -8.45
C LEU A 240 19.75 12.82 -8.57
N ILE A 241 20.44 13.05 -7.45
CA ILE A 241 21.88 13.36 -7.45
C ILE A 241 22.72 12.16 -7.93
N PRO A 242 22.62 10.95 -7.32
CA PRO A 242 23.28 9.76 -7.83
C PRO A 242 22.87 9.44 -9.27
N PHE A 243 21.60 9.65 -9.63
CA PHE A 243 21.10 9.42 -10.97
C PHE A 243 21.85 10.27 -12.01
N PHE A 244 22.02 11.57 -11.78
CA PHE A 244 22.78 12.42 -12.69
C PHE A 244 24.25 12.04 -12.78
N VAL A 245 24.88 11.67 -11.65
CA VAL A 245 26.27 11.20 -11.65
C VAL A 245 26.40 9.93 -12.48
N VAL A 246 25.51 8.96 -12.29
CA VAL A 246 25.49 7.71 -13.06
C VAL A 246 25.16 7.97 -14.53
N LEU A 247 24.29 8.92 -14.85
CA LEU A 247 23.94 9.24 -16.23
C LEU A 247 25.14 9.86 -16.95
N ILE A 248 25.82 10.83 -16.34
CA ILE A 248 27.00 11.48 -16.93
C ILE A 248 28.16 10.47 -17.04
N MET A 249 28.49 9.78 -15.95
CA MET A 249 29.57 8.79 -15.93
C MET A 249 29.26 7.60 -16.83
N GLY A 250 28.00 7.15 -16.84
CA GLY A 250 27.52 6.05 -17.67
C GLY A 250 27.53 6.40 -19.15
N TYR A 251 27.21 7.64 -19.51
CA TYR A 251 27.33 8.13 -20.89
C TYR A 251 28.80 8.14 -21.34
N LEU A 252 29.71 8.68 -20.51
CA LEU A 252 31.14 8.70 -20.79
C LEU A 252 31.74 7.28 -20.84
N ALA A 253 31.31 6.39 -19.93
CA ALA A 253 31.75 5.01 -19.88
C ALA A 253 31.17 4.18 -21.04
N ALA A 254 29.93 4.41 -21.47
CA ALA A 254 29.35 3.73 -22.63
C ALA A 254 30.06 4.12 -23.92
N ALA A 255 30.52 5.38 -24.02
CA ALA A 255 31.31 5.86 -25.16
C ALA A 255 32.73 5.25 -25.20
N ALA A 256 33.32 4.91 -24.04
CA ALA A 256 34.70 4.44 -23.96
C ALA A 256 34.85 2.91 -23.72
N LEU A 257 34.01 2.32 -22.86
CA LEU A 257 34.10 0.95 -22.32
C LEU A 257 32.71 0.38 -21.94
N PRO A 258 31.93 -0.15 -22.90
CA PRO A 258 30.53 -0.56 -22.69
C PRO A 258 30.36 -1.64 -21.61
N VAL A 259 31.30 -2.58 -21.47
CA VAL A 259 31.23 -3.65 -20.47
C VAL A 259 31.32 -3.09 -19.04
N THR A 260 32.21 -2.13 -18.81
CA THR A 260 32.37 -1.52 -17.48
C THR A 260 31.14 -0.72 -17.06
N GLY A 261 30.49 -0.05 -18.02
CA GLY A 261 29.24 0.69 -17.77
C GLY A 261 28.12 -0.22 -17.29
N ILE A 262 27.96 -1.39 -17.91
CA ILE A 262 26.96 -2.39 -17.51
C ILE A 262 27.23 -2.87 -16.09
N ILE A 263 28.46 -3.25 -15.76
CA ILE A 263 28.81 -3.77 -14.42
C ILE A 263 28.53 -2.72 -13.34
N VAL A 264 29.02 -1.49 -13.52
CA VAL A 264 28.81 -0.40 -12.54
C VAL A 264 27.32 -0.07 -12.41
N GLY A 265 26.60 0.03 -13.54
CA GLY A 265 25.16 0.28 -13.56
C GLY A 265 24.37 -0.80 -12.83
N SER A 266 24.71 -2.08 -13.02
CA SER A 266 24.05 -3.19 -12.32
C SER A 266 24.30 -3.15 -10.81
N VAL A 267 25.53 -2.87 -10.37
CA VAL A 267 25.86 -2.78 -8.93
C VAL A 267 25.12 -1.61 -8.27
N VAL A 268 25.16 -0.42 -8.87
CA VAL A 268 24.48 0.77 -8.35
C VAL A 268 22.96 0.58 -8.36
N GLY A 269 22.42 -0.03 -9.42
CA GLY A 269 21.00 -0.37 -9.52
C GLY A 269 20.55 -1.33 -8.42
N LEU A 270 21.33 -2.37 -8.14
CA LEU A 270 21.03 -3.34 -7.07
C LEU A 270 21.05 -2.69 -5.68
N ILE A 271 22.05 -1.86 -5.41
CA ILE A 271 22.13 -1.09 -4.15
C ILE A 271 20.93 -0.15 -4.02
N SER A 272 20.58 0.57 -5.09
CA SER A 272 19.45 1.50 -5.11
C SER A 272 18.12 0.76 -4.87
N LEU A 273 17.93 -0.42 -5.47
CA LEU A 273 16.76 -1.26 -5.25
C LEU A 273 16.67 -1.69 -3.77
N PHE A 274 17.78 -2.16 -3.19
CA PHE A 274 17.80 -2.57 -1.78
C PHE A 274 17.45 -1.41 -0.83
N VAL A 275 18.02 -0.24 -1.06
CA VAL A 275 17.74 0.97 -0.28
C VAL A 275 16.28 1.42 -0.46
N ALA A 276 15.78 1.45 -1.70
CA ALA A 276 14.40 1.81 -1.99
C ALA A 276 13.41 0.84 -1.32
N SER A 277 13.66 -0.47 -1.37
CA SER A 277 12.86 -1.47 -0.69
C SER A 277 12.87 -1.30 0.83
N TYR A 278 14.01 -0.95 1.43
CA TYR A 278 14.09 -0.67 2.86
C TYR A 278 13.27 0.56 3.26
N LEU A 279 13.38 1.65 2.51
CA LEU A 279 12.62 2.86 2.77
C LEU A 279 11.11 2.59 2.60
N ASN A 280 10.70 1.92 1.53
CA ASN A 280 9.30 1.50 1.33
C ASN A 280 8.79 0.67 2.51
N GLY A 281 9.58 -0.30 2.99
CA GLY A 281 9.21 -1.11 4.15
C GLY A 281 9.04 -0.31 5.44
N VAL A 282 9.82 0.76 5.66
CA VAL A 282 9.64 1.68 6.80
C VAL A 282 8.32 2.43 6.67
N VAL A 283 8.01 2.94 5.48
CA VAL A 283 6.78 3.70 5.20
C VAL A 283 5.54 2.83 5.34
N ASP A 284 5.58 1.60 4.83
CA ASP A 284 4.49 0.64 4.93
C ASP A 284 4.17 0.31 6.40
N VAL A 285 5.20 0.00 7.20
CA VAL A 285 5.01 -0.28 8.62
C VAL A 285 4.49 0.93 9.37
N PHE A 286 5.02 2.13 9.09
CA PHE A 286 4.50 3.36 9.67
C PHE A 286 3.01 3.57 9.34
N SER A 287 2.64 3.36 8.07
CA SER A 287 1.24 3.44 7.62
C SER A 287 0.36 2.43 8.37
N TYR A 288 0.81 1.18 8.51
CA TYR A 288 0.09 0.17 9.26
C TYR A 288 -0.11 0.57 10.72
N VAL A 289 0.89 1.18 11.37
CA VAL A 289 0.77 1.64 12.76
C VAL A 289 -0.26 2.76 12.88
N VAL A 290 -0.17 3.79 12.03
CA VAL A 290 -1.10 4.92 12.04
C VAL A 290 -2.54 4.46 11.86
N TRP A 291 -2.78 3.59 10.87
CA TRP A 291 -4.13 3.10 10.60
C TRP A 291 -4.63 2.13 11.66
N THR A 292 -3.77 1.28 12.22
CA THR A 292 -4.15 0.39 13.34
C THR A 292 -4.54 1.20 14.57
N PHE A 293 -3.75 2.22 14.94
CA PHE A 293 -4.06 3.07 16.08
C PHE A 293 -5.35 3.86 15.86
N THR A 294 -5.53 4.41 14.66
CA THR A 294 -6.76 5.11 14.28
C THR A 294 -7.98 4.19 14.36
N PHE A 295 -7.86 2.97 13.84
CA PHE A 295 -8.92 1.96 13.90
C PHE A 295 -9.32 1.62 15.34
N ILE A 296 -8.34 1.35 16.21
CA ILE A 296 -8.60 1.02 17.62
C ILE A 296 -9.28 2.19 18.34
N GLU A 297 -8.82 3.43 18.10
CA GLU A 297 -9.42 4.61 18.71
C GLU A 297 -10.89 4.78 18.28
N LEU A 298 -11.14 4.76 16.97
CA LEU A 298 -12.48 4.97 16.40
C LEU A 298 -13.48 3.86 16.74
N THR A 299 -12.99 2.63 16.98
CA THR A 299 -13.85 1.51 17.41
C THR A 299 -14.07 1.50 18.91
N SER A 300 -13.20 2.16 19.68
CA SER A 300 -13.35 2.31 21.15
C SER A 300 -14.27 3.47 21.55
N GLU A 301 -14.40 4.50 20.71
CA GLU A 301 -15.39 5.58 20.89
C GLU A 301 -16.81 4.98 20.76
N LYS A 302 -17.49 4.74 21.90
CA LYS A 302 -18.86 4.20 21.93
C LYS A 302 -19.80 5.09 21.10
N GLU A 303 -20.68 4.46 20.33
CA GLU A 303 -21.80 5.12 19.65
C GLU A 303 -22.70 5.77 20.72
N VAL A 304 -22.57 7.08 20.95
CA VAL A 304 -23.51 7.80 21.84
C VAL A 304 -24.85 7.85 21.13
N SER A 305 -25.71 6.88 21.45
CA SER A 305 -27.08 6.86 20.95
C SER A 305 -27.82 8.07 21.51
N ALA A 306 -28.54 8.80 20.66
CA ALA A 306 -29.39 9.91 21.10
C ALA A 306 -30.39 9.50 22.19
N ARG A 307 -30.72 8.20 22.34
CA ARG A 307 -31.54 7.68 23.43
C ARG A 307 -30.86 7.67 24.80
N GLU A 308 -29.55 7.47 24.86
CA GLU A 308 -28.81 7.41 26.14
C GLU A 308 -28.69 8.80 26.78
N ILE A 309 -28.66 9.87 25.95
CA ILE A 309 -28.64 11.26 26.42
C ILE A 309 -29.95 11.64 27.14
N PHE A 310 -31.09 11.05 26.76
CA PHE A 310 -32.39 11.36 27.37
C PHE A 310 -32.72 10.53 28.61
N THR A 311 -32.02 9.43 28.89
CA THR A 311 -32.29 8.59 30.07
C THR A 311 -31.54 9.04 31.32
N ASP A 312 -30.49 9.86 31.19
CA ASP A 312 -29.75 10.41 32.34
C ASP A 312 -30.33 11.72 32.90
N THR A 313 -31.48 12.18 32.40
CA THR A 313 -32.19 13.36 32.94
C THR A 313 -33.65 13.01 33.28
N PRO A 314 -33.91 12.33 34.40
CA PRO A 314 -34.91 12.89 35.33
C PRO A 314 -34.64 12.70 36.84
N ALA A 315 -33.54 12.06 37.27
CA ALA A 315 -33.39 11.73 38.70
C ALA A 315 -32.74 12.84 39.56
N GLN A 316 -31.98 13.76 38.98
CA GLN A 316 -31.29 14.81 39.78
C GLN A 316 -32.18 16.01 40.13
N CYS A 317 -33.29 16.24 39.43
CA CYS A 317 -34.19 17.36 39.73
C CYS A 317 -35.12 17.09 40.94
N GLU A 318 -35.45 15.83 41.24
CA GLU A 318 -36.31 15.51 42.40
C GLU A 318 -35.56 15.50 43.73
N THR A 319 -34.27 15.16 43.73
CA THR A 319 -33.50 15.08 44.99
C THR A 319 -33.10 16.46 45.53
N GLU A 320 -32.89 17.46 44.66
CA GLU A 320 -32.67 18.85 45.11
C GLU A 320 -33.95 19.52 45.64
N ALA A 321 -35.12 19.21 45.06
CA ALA A 321 -36.40 19.73 45.55
C ALA A 321 -36.77 19.17 46.93
N SER A 322 -36.48 17.89 47.20
CA SER A 322 -36.72 17.27 48.53
C SER A 322 -35.79 17.84 49.61
N ASN A 323 -34.52 18.12 49.28
CA ASN A 323 -33.55 18.64 50.26
C ASN A 323 -33.76 20.13 50.59
N LEU A 324 -34.47 20.88 49.74
CA LEU A 324 -34.84 22.28 50.00
C LEU A 324 -36.04 22.41 50.95
N PHE A 325 -36.92 21.40 51.02
CA PHE A 325 -38.06 21.40 51.94
C PHE A 325 -37.72 20.94 53.36
N ASP A 326 -36.70 20.10 53.54
CA ASP A 326 -36.30 19.57 54.85
C ASP A 326 -35.44 20.55 55.68
N ARG A 327 -35.02 21.68 55.11
CA ARG A 327 -34.23 22.72 55.81
C ARG A 327 -35.07 23.87 56.40
N ARG A 328 -36.41 23.75 56.42
CA ARG A 328 -37.32 24.78 56.98
C ARG A 328 -38.21 24.28 58.14
N GLY A 329 -37.88 23.14 58.75
CA GLY A 329 -38.56 22.59 59.94
C GLY A 329 -37.85 22.95 61.23
#